data_AF-A0A431UZQ8-F1
#
_entry.id   AF-A0A431UZQ8-F1
#
_cell.length_a   1.000
_cell.length_b   1.000
_cell.length_c   1.000
_cell.angle_alpha   90.00
_cell.angle_beta   90.00
_cell.angle_gamma   90.00
#
_symmetry.space_group_name_H-M   'P 1'
#
loop_
_entity.id
_entity.type
_entity.pdbx_description
1 polymer ?
#
loop_
_entity_poly.entity_id
_entity_poly.type
_entity_poly.pdbx_seq_one_letter_code
_entity_poly.pdbx_strand_id
1 'polypeptide(L)'
;MELAYFASWYTEYRVNHVLPKAIPKGWVQEWSRPLPESEWTQPSAELTELSRQVTAAYERGETFLDLGPVEARFGQSNVGEAPKPAYRSVPFATNVG
;
A
#
# COMPACT_ATOMS: atom_id res chain seq x y z
N MET A 1 -27.86 -3.69 -16.36
CA MET A 1 -28.07 -3.53 -14.91
C MET A 1 -27.69 -4.77 -14.10
N GLU A 2 -27.79 -5.97 -14.68
CA GLU A 2 -27.40 -7.25 -14.03
C GLU A 2 -25.93 -7.34 -13.58
N LEU A 3 -24.98 -6.84 -14.39
CA LEU A 3 -23.54 -6.98 -14.07
C LEU A 3 -23.10 -6.17 -12.85
N ALA A 4 -23.68 -4.97 -12.64
CA ALA A 4 -23.36 -4.14 -11.48
C ALA A 4 -23.92 -4.75 -10.19
N TYR A 5 -25.13 -5.32 -10.26
CA TYR A 5 -25.74 -6.04 -9.14
C TYR A 5 -24.93 -7.29 -8.79
N PHE A 6 -24.54 -8.11 -9.78
CA PHE A 6 -23.70 -9.27 -9.55
C PHE A 6 -22.34 -8.91 -8.94
N ALA A 7 -21.67 -7.86 -9.44
CA ALA A 7 -20.40 -7.40 -8.89
C ALA A 7 -20.52 -6.98 -7.41
N SER A 8 -21.61 -6.28 -7.06
CA SER A 8 -21.91 -5.90 -5.68
C SER A 8 -22.13 -7.13 -4.80
N TRP A 9 -23.04 -8.02 -5.21
CA TRP A 9 -23.35 -9.26 -4.47
C TRP A 9 -22.12 -10.15 -4.30
N TYR A 10 -21.33 -10.34 -5.36
CA TYR A 10 -20.15 -11.20 -5.32
C TYR A 10 -19.06 -10.64 -4.41
N THR A 11 -18.88 -9.31 -4.40
CA THR A 11 -17.95 -8.64 -3.49
C THR A 11 -18.39 -8.82 -2.04
N GLU A 12 -19.67 -8.59 -1.75
CA GLU A 12 -20.25 -8.77 -0.42
C GLU A 12 -20.13 -10.24 0.05
N TYR A 13 -20.43 -11.19 -0.83
CA TYR A 13 -20.25 -12.62 -0.56
C TYR A 13 -18.79 -12.96 -0.25
N ARG A 14 -17.82 -12.44 -1.02
CA ARG A 14 -16.40 -12.71 -0.74
C ARG A 14 -15.95 -12.12 0.58
N VAL A 15 -16.33 -10.88 0.89
CA VAL A 15 -15.99 -10.22 2.15
C VAL A 15 -16.56 -10.98 3.34
N ASN A 16 -17.80 -11.46 3.23
CA ASN A 16 -18.47 -12.11 4.34
C ASN A 16 -18.10 -13.59 4.50
N HIS A 17 -17.73 -14.30 3.43
CA HIS A 17 -17.64 -15.77 3.45
C HIS A 17 -16.32 -16.35 2.96
N VAL A 18 -15.58 -15.64 2.10
CA VAL A 18 -14.32 -16.15 1.49
C VAL A 18 -13.10 -15.55 2.19
N LEU A 19 -13.03 -14.22 2.31
CA LEU A 19 -11.89 -13.52 2.92
C LEU A 19 -11.66 -13.92 4.40
N PRO A 20 -12.70 -14.06 5.26
CA PRO A 20 -12.49 -14.44 6.65
C PRO A 20 -11.86 -15.83 6.82
N LYS A 21 -11.99 -16.71 5.82
CA LYS A 21 -11.34 -18.03 5.81
C LYS A 21 -9.91 -17.98 5.28
N ALA A 22 -9.60 -17.00 4.44
CA ALA A 22 -8.29 -16.83 3.81
C ALA A 22 -7.32 -16.00 4.67
N ILE A 23 -7.83 -15.17 5.58
CA ILE A 23 -7.02 -14.36 6.50
C ILE A 23 -6.69 -15.20 7.74
N PRO A 24 -5.40 -15.41 8.08
CA PRO A 24 -5.05 -16.12 9.30
C PRO A 24 -5.61 -15.42 10.54
N LYS A 25 -6.14 -16.21 11.47
CA LYS A 25 -6.74 -15.71 12.71
C LYS A 25 -5.73 -14.82 13.44
N GLY A 26 -6.15 -13.62 13.84
CA GLY A 26 -5.30 -12.67 14.55
C GLY A 26 -4.44 -11.77 13.67
N TRP A 27 -4.34 -12.02 12.35
CA TRP A 27 -3.51 -11.20 11.45
C TRP A 27 -3.98 -9.75 11.41
N VAL A 28 -5.29 -9.52 11.28
CA VAL A 28 -5.85 -8.16 11.30
C VAL A 28 -5.57 -7.47 12.62
N GLN A 29 -5.73 -8.19 13.74
CA GLN A 29 -5.43 -7.67 15.07
C GLN A 29 -3.95 -7.30 15.20
N GLU A 30 -3.05 -8.16 14.74
CA GLU A 30 -1.60 -7.93 14.75
C GLU A 30 -1.22 -6.69 13.93
N TRP A 31 -1.78 -6.56 12.72
CA TRP A 31 -1.53 -5.41 11.85
C TRP A 31 -2.23 -4.13 12.31
N SER A 32 -3.27 -4.25 13.14
CA SER A 32 -3.93 -3.12 13.77
C SER A 32 -3.27 -2.63 15.05
N ARG A 33 -2.22 -3.32 15.52
CA ARG A 33 -1.49 -2.88 16.71
C ARG A 33 -0.85 -1.52 16.43
N PRO A 34 -0.96 -0.56 17.36
CA PRO A 34 -0.23 0.69 17.22
C PRO A 34 1.27 0.38 17.19
N LEU A 35 2.01 1.12 16.38
CA LEU A 35 3.47 1.09 16.46
C LEU A 35 3.92 1.55 17.86
N PRO A 36 5.00 0.98 18.43
CA PRO A 36 5.53 1.40 19.71
C PRO A 36 5.83 2.90 19.72
N GLU A 37 5.58 3.59 20.85
CA GLU A 37 5.83 5.03 20.98
C GLU A 37 7.25 5.43 20.58
N SER A 38 8.23 4.64 20.97
CA SER A 38 9.63 4.84 20.60
C SER A 38 9.89 4.87 19.09
N GLU A 39 9.08 4.17 18.28
CA GLU A 39 9.27 4.05 16.83
C GLU A 39 8.61 5.17 16.02
N TRP A 40 7.64 5.90 16.59
CA TRP A 40 6.99 7.04 15.92
C TRP A 40 7.31 8.40 16.54
N THR A 41 7.92 8.44 17.73
CA THR A 41 8.27 9.71 18.40
C THR A 41 9.38 10.47 17.68
N GLN A 42 10.29 9.76 17.01
CA GLN A 42 11.37 10.38 16.26
C GLN A 42 11.43 9.81 14.83
N PRO A 43 11.10 10.59 13.79
CA PRO A 43 11.32 10.16 12.42
C PRO A 43 12.81 9.83 12.23
N SER A 44 13.11 8.83 11.40
CA SER A 44 14.50 8.50 11.09
C SER A 44 15.22 9.73 10.54
N ALA A 45 16.55 9.78 10.72
CA ALA A 45 17.37 10.86 10.20
C ALA A 45 17.20 10.99 8.66
N GLU A 46 17.07 9.87 7.97
CA GLU A 46 16.82 9.80 6.53
C GLU A 46 15.47 10.42 6.14
N LEU A 47 14.40 10.10 6.88
CA LEU A 47 13.07 10.67 6.62
C LEU A 47 13.03 12.18 6.90
N THR A 48 13.73 12.61 7.94
CA THR A 48 13.80 14.03 8.32
C THR A 48 14.51 14.82 7.23
N GLU A 49 15.61 14.29 6.70
CA GLU A 49 16.38 14.91 5.63
C GLU A 49 15.61 14.92 4.31
N LEU A 50 14.91 13.84 3.97
CA LEU A 50 14.03 13.80 2.79
C LEU A 50 12.90 14.83 2.90
N SER A 51 12.25 14.91 4.07
CA SER A 51 11.19 15.89 4.34
C SER A 51 11.70 17.32 4.12
N ARG A 52 12.89 17.65 4.65
CA ARG A 52 13.54 18.95 4.45
C ARG A 52 13.75 19.27 2.95
N GLN A 53 14.23 18.31 2.17
CA GLN A 53 14.49 18.49 0.75
C GLN A 53 13.19 18.69 -0.06
N VAL A 54 12.14 17.95 0.28
CA VAL A 54 10.81 18.07 -0.33
C VAL A 54 10.17 19.42 0.03
N THR A 55 10.19 19.81 1.30
CA THR A 55 9.69 21.13 1.74
C THR A 55 10.40 22.27 1.01
N ALA A 56 11.73 22.20 0.89
CA ALA A 56 12.48 23.21 0.16
C ALA A 56 12.09 23.29 -1.33
N ALA A 57 11.62 22.19 -1.93
CA ALA A 57 11.14 22.21 -3.32
C ALA A 57 9.77 22.86 -3.44
N TYR A 58 8.86 22.59 -2.51
CA TYR A 58 7.57 23.29 -2.46
C TYR A 58 7.74 24.80 -2.20
N GLU A 59 8.67 25.19 -1.33
CA GLU A 59 8.99 26.61 -1.11
C GLU A 59 9.54 27.31 -2.36
N ARG A 60 10.18 26.58 -3.28
CA ARG A 60 10.59 27.08 -4.60
C ARG A 60 9.44 27.19 -5.60
N GLY A 61 8.22 26.81 -5.21
CA GLY A 61 7.04 26.81 -6.07
C GLY A 61 6.92 25.59 -6.98
N GLU A 62 7.73 24.54 -6.76
CA GLU A 62 7.61 23.28 -7.48
C GLU A 62 6.37 22.52 -6.98
N THR A 63 5.56 21.99 -7.90
CA THR A 63 4.41 21.15 -7.55
C THR A 63 4.83 19.68 -7.43
N PHE A 64 3.96 18.85 -6.85
CA PHE A 64 4.21 17.40 -6.76
C PHE A 64 4.52 16.77 -8.13
N LEU A 65 3.90 17.25 -9.21
CA LEU A 65 4.16 16.76 -10.57
C LEU A 65 5.56 17.15 -11.07
N ASP A 66 6.06 18.31 -10.64
CA ASP A 66 7.39 18.81 -11.00
C ASP A 66 8.51 18.11 -10.24
N LEU A 67 8.21 17.53 -9.07
CA LEU A 67 9.17 16.73 -8.30
C LEU A 67 9.56 15.45 -9.06
N GLY A 68 8.65 14.89 -9.87
CA GLY A 68 8.87 13.64 -10.57
C GLY A 68 9.10 12.46 -9.60
N PRO A 69 9.87 11.44 -10.01
CA PRO A 69 10.22 10.32 -9.14
C PRO A 69 11.11 10.79 -7.97
N VAL A 70 10.50 10.96 -6.80
CA VAL A 70 11.12 11.45 -5.55
C VAL A 70 12.32 10.59 -5.16
N GLU A 71 12.23 9.28 -5.39
CA GLU A 71 13.26 8.31 -5.04
C GLU A 71 14.53 8.52 -5.87
N ALA A 72 14.36 8.76 -7.18
CA ALA A 72 15.48 9.03 -8.09
C ALA A 72 16.07 10.42 -7.83
N ARG A 73 15.23 11.40 -7.48
CA ARG A 73 15.62 12.80 -7.30
C ARG A 73 16.37 13.07 -6.01
N PHE A 74 15.97 12.43 -4.91
CA PHE A 74 16.54 12.64 -3.58
C PHE A 74 17.43 11.48 -3.11
N GLY A 75 17.85 10.61 -4.04
CA GLY A 75 18.87 9.60 -3.77
C GLY A 75 18.41 8.45 -2.86
N GLN A 76 17.10 8.18 -2.79
CA GLN A 76 16.56 7.00 -2.11
C GLN A 76 16.65 5.80 -3.07
N SER A 77 17.88 5.44 -3.48
CA SER A 77 18.14 4.33 -4.40
C SER A 77 17.85 2.95 -3.80
N ASN A 78 17.56 2.91 -2.49
CA ASN A 78 17.37 1.71 -1.71
C ASN A 78 15.99 1.69 -1.05
N VAL A 79 14.95 1.41 -1.82
CA VAL A 79 13.95 0.43 -1.36
C VAL A 79 14.15 -0.80 -2.23
N GLY A 80 15.31 -1.43 -2.05
CA GLY A 80 15.69 -2.70 -2.68
C GLY A 80 14.91 -3.90 -2.13
N GLU A 81 13.63 -3.71 -1.79
CA GLU A 81 12.74 -4.85 -1.73
C GLU A 81 12.28 -5.10 -3.15
N ALA A 82 12.89 -6.11 -3.80
CA ALA A 82 12.36 -6.65 -5.04
C ALA A 82 10.84 -6.76 -4.91
N PRO A 83 10.05 -6.33 -5.92
CA PRO A 83 8.60 -6.35 -5.82
C PRO A 83 8.19 -7.72 -5.29
N LYS A 84 7.66 -7.76 -4.05
CA LYS A 84 7.22 -9.01 -3.43
C LYS A 84 6.32 -9.68 -4.46
N PRO A 85 6.59 -10.94 -4.84
CA PRO A 85 5.82 -11.60 -5.89
C PRO A 85 4.35 -11.41 -5.55
N ALA A 86 3.58 -10.89 -6.52
CA ALA A 86 2.15 -10.69 -6.33
C ALA A 86 1.57 -11.96 -5.73
N TYR A 87 0.76 -11.82 -4.67
CA TYR A 87 0.09 -12.97 -4.04
C TYR A 87 -0.45 -13.88 -5.12
N ARG A 88 -0.18 -15.19 -4.98
CA ARG A 88 -0.61 -16.22 -5.93
C ARG A 88 -2.09 -15.99 -6.25
N SER A 89 -2.35 -15.36 -7.40
CA SER A 89 -3.71 -15.10 -7.83
C SER A 89 -4.31 -16.47 -8.16
N VAL A 90 -5.40 -16.80 -7.48
CA VAL A 90 -6.21 -17.94 -7.92
C VAL A 90 -6.77 -17.56 -9.30
N PRO A 91 -6.65 -18.43 -10.32
CA PRO A 91 -7.22 -18.13 -11.62
C PRO A 91 -8.71 -17.85 -11.44
N PHE A 92 -9.20 -16.77 -12.04
CA PHE A 92 -10.63 -16.65 -12.27
C PHE A 92 -11.04 -17.91 -13.05
N ALA A 93 -12.08 -18.61 -12.60
CA ALA A 93 -12.53 -19.80 -13.29
C ALA A 93 -12.91 -19.40 -14.73
N THR A 94 -12.05 -19.73 -15.69
CA THR A 94 -12.39 -19.74 -17.11
C THR A 94 -13.32 -20.93 -17.29
N ASN A 95 -14.62 -20.71 -17.08
CA ASN A 95 -15.64 -21.65 -17.54
C ASN A 95 -15.63 -21.58 -19.07
N VAL A 96 -14.91 -22.52 -19.68
CA VAL A 96 -15.08 -22.90 -21.08
C VAL A 96 -15.96 -24.15 -21.03
N GLY A 97 -17.20 -24.04 -21.51
CA GLY A 97 -18.18 -25.13 -21.54
C GLY A 97 -19.60 -24.60 -21.59
#